data_AF-A0A3A4UJN6-F1
#
_entry.id   AF-A0A3A4UJN6-F1
#
_cell.length_a   1.000
_cell.length_b   1.000
_cell.length_c   1.000
_cell.angle_alpha   90.00
_cell.angle_beta   90.00
_cell.angle_gamma   90.00
#
_symmetry.space_group_name_H-M   'P 1'
#
loop_
_entity.id
_entity.type
_entity.pdbx_description
1 polymer ?
#
loop_
_entity_poly.entity_id
_entity_poly.type
_entity_poly.pdbx_seq_one_letter_code
_entity_poly.pdbx_strand_id
1 'polypeptide(L)'
;MRTFFLFIFLILLICTISLLAANTITGQLTNTPNCPGGHTYAFYRTLEEREKVERMWLKSGFVAVANERVPQSFESSGQPRFLCLRRMTKEELQKYQAGERISVITKGSSI
;
A
#
# COMPACT_ATOMS: atom_id res chain seq x y z
N MET A 1 12.94 -15.06 41.76
CA MET A 1 12.46 -13.72 41.34
C MET A 1 13.44 -13.00 40.41
N ARG A 2 14.75 -13.00 40.70
CA ARG A 2 15.77 -12.28 39.90
C ARG A 2 15.95 -12.79 38.46
N THR A 3 15.88 -14.10 38.25
CA THR A 3 15.95 -14.73 36.92
C THR A 3 14.68 -14.48 36.10
N PHE A 4 13.51 -14.57 36.72
CA PHE A 4 12.22 -14.27 36.08
C PHE A 4 12.14 -12.82 35.56
N PHE A 5 12.66 -11.86 36.33
CA PHE A 5 12.73 -10.46 35.90
C PHE A 5 13.64 -10.27 34.68
N LEU A 6 14.78 -10.97 34.62
CA LEU A 6 15.68 -10.93 33.47
C LEU A 6 15.03 -11.50 32.20
N PHE A 7 14.26 -12.59 32.32
CA PHE A 7 13.53 -13.14 31.17
C PHE A 7 12.45 -12.19 30.66
N ILE A 8 11.67 -11.56 31.54
CA ILE A 8 10.67 -10.57 31.14
C ILE A 8 11.33 -9.36 30.47
N PHE A 9 12.41 -8.86 31.03
CA PHE A 9 13.15 -7.73 30.45
C PHE A 9 13.69 -8.07 29.06
N LEU A 10 14.23 -9.28 28.87
CA LEU A 10 14.72 -9.75 27.58
C LEU A 10 13.60 -9.85 26.54
N ILE A 11 12.42 -10.37 26.93
CA ILE A 11 11.25 -10.46 26.03
C ILE A 11 10.81 -9.05 25.61
N LEU A 12 10.70 -8.12 26.57
CA LEU A 12 10.33 -6.73 26.26
C LEU A 12 11.33 -6.08 25.32
N LEU A 13 12.63 -6.33 25.50
CA LEU A 13 13.70 -5.80 24.65
C LEU A 13 13.64 -6.38 23.22
N ILE A 14 13.39 -7.68 23.07
CA ILE A 14 13.26 -8.30 21.74
C ILE A 14 12.00 -7.80 21.03
N CYS A 15 10.89 -7.64 21.76
CA CYS A 15 9.65 -7.10 21.20
C CYS A 15 9.80 -5.66 20.71
N THR A 16 10.49 -4.79 21.45
CA THR A 16 10.70 -3.39 21.02
C THR A 16 11.62 -3.29 19.82
N ILE A 17 12.71 -4.08 19.77
CA ILE A 17 13.61 -4.14 18.61
C ILE A 17 12.86 -4.66 17.37
N SER A 18 12.01 -5.68 17.53
CA SER A 18 11.22 -6.23 16.42
C SER A 18 10.22 -5.22 15.85
N LEU A 19 9.56 -4.43 16.70
CA LEU A 19 8.67 -3.34 16.28
C LEU A 19 9.44 -2.23 15.55
N LEU A 20 10.63 -1.86 16.04
CA LEU A 20 11.49 -0.88 15.36
C LEU A 20 11.94 -1.37 13.98
N ALA A 21 12.38 -2.63 13.89
CA ALA A 21 12.84 -3.26 12.66
C ALA A 21 11.71 -3.38 11.63
N ALA A 22 10.50 -3.76 12.06
CA ALA A 22 9.34 -3.82 11.18
C ALA A 22 9.02 -2.43 10.59
N ASN A 23 9.07 -1.37 11.39
CA ASN A 23 8.88 0.01 10.92
C ASN A 23 9.98 0.49 9.95
N THR A 24 11.21 0.01 10.11
CA THR A 24 12.32 0.36 9.19
C THR A 24 12.30 -0.45 7.89
N ILE A 25 11.90 -1.72 7.93
CA ILE A 25 11.88 -2.61 6.75
C ILE A 25 10.63 -2.38 5.92
N THR A 26 9.47 -2.17 6.54
CA THR A 26 8.25 -1.85 5.77
C THR A 26 8.30 -0.46 5.17
N GLY A 27 9.11 0.43 5.76
CA GLY A 27 9.22 1.82 5.36
C GLY A 27 7.87 2.51 5.47
N GLN A 28 7.76 3.55 6.28
CA GLN A 28 6.64 4.46 6.10
C GLN A 28 6.72 5.01 4.67
N LEU A 29 6.01 4.39 3.73
CA LEU A 29 5.52 5.03 2.52
C LEU A 29 4.86 6.30 3.04
N THR A 30 5.59 7.40 2.91
CA THR A 30 5.17 8.68 3.44
C THR A 30 3.84 8.98 2.77
N ASN A 31 2.78 9.22 3.56
CA ASN A 31 1.47 9.56 3.03
C ASN A 31 1.65 10.68 2.00
N THR A 32 1.44 10.36 0.73
CA THR A 32 1.46 11.37 -0.31
C THR A 32 0.17 12.17 -0.23
N PRO A 33 0.13 13.42 -0.73
CA PRO A 33 -1.09 14.23 -0.69
C PRO A 33 -2.30 13.56 -1.35
N ASN A 34 -2.07 12.65 -2.31
CA ASN A 34 -3.14 11.91 -3.00
C ASN A 34 -3.32 10.47 -2.51
N CYS A 35 -2.51 10.00 -1.56
CA CYS A 35 -2.63 8.68 -0.94
C CYS A 35 -2.46 8.75 0.59
N PRO A 36 -3.49 9.26 1.31
CA PRO A 36 -3.46 9.35 2.77
C PRO A 36 -3.57 7.96 3.43
N GLY A 37 -3.30 7.88 4.73
CA GLY A 37 -3.34 6.63 5.48
C GLY A 37 -4.67 5.86 5.34
N GLY A 38 -4.59 4.53 5.35
CA GLY A 38 -5.74 3.63 5.12
C GLY A 38 -5.91 3.16 3.67
N HIS A 39 -5.04 3.60 2.77
CA HIS A 39 -4.96 3.13 1.39
C HIS A 39 -3.94 2.01 1.24
N THR A 40 -4.08 1.22 0.17
CA THR A 40 -3.16 0.15 -0.20
C THR A 40 -2.27 0.62 -1.35
N TYR A 41 -0.98 0.29 -1.28
CA TYR A 41 0.00 0.68 -2.28
C TYR A 41 0.35 -0.52 -3.14
N ALA A 42 0.38 -0.33 -4.46
CA ALA A 42 0.85 -1.34 -5.40
C ALA A 42 1.86 -0.74 -6.37
N PHE A 43 3.08 -1.23 -6.31
CA PHE A 43 4.19 -0.69 -7.10
C PHE A 43 4.27 -1.30 -8.49
N TYR A 44 4.83 -0.54 -9.43
CA TYR A 44 5.05 -0.99 -10.80
C TYR A 44 6.22 -0.23 -11.45
N ARG A 45 6.77 -0.79 -12.53
CA ARG A 45 7.91 -0.22 -13.26
C ARG A 45 7.52 0.35 -14.61
N THR A 46 6.66 -0.37 -15.35
CA THR A 46 6.23 0.02 -16.70
C THR A 46 4.74 0.28 -16.76
N LEU A 47 4.28 0.98 -17.82
CA LEU A 47 2.85 1.22 -18.03
C LEU A 47 2.06 -0.08 -18.24
N GLU A 48 2.65 -1.08 -18.89
CA GLU A 48 2.01 -2.38 -19.07
C GLU A 48 1.84 -3.13 -17.73
N GLU A 49 2.85 -3.04 -16.85
CA GLU A 49 2.79 -3.61 -15.51
C GLU A 49 1.72 -2.90 -14.67
N ARG A 50 1.60 -1.58 -14.79
CA ARG A 50 0.53 -0.80 -14.14
C ARG A 50 -0.85 -1.37 -14.45
N GLU A 51 -1.15 -1.62 -15.72
CA GLU A 51 -2.46 -2.14 -16.14
C GLU A 51 -2.71 -3.58 -15.67
N LYS A 52 -1.65 -4.39 -15.57
CA LYS A 52 -1.76 -5.75 -14.99
C LYS A 52 -2.05 -5.68 -13.49
N VAL A 53 -1.31 -4.83 -12.77
CA VAL A 53 -1.49 -4.60 -11.33
C VAL A 53 -2.88 -4.04 -11.06
N GLU A 54 -3.30 -3.00 -11.77
CA GLU A 54 -4.63 -2.38 -11.62
C GLU A 54 -5.75 -3.40 -11.85
N ARG A 55 -5.69 -4.20 -12.91
CA ARG A 55 -6.69 -5.26 -13.16
C ARG A 55 -6.70 -6.35 -12.09
N MET A 56 -5.53 -6.73 -11.57
CA MET A 56 -5.44 -7.73 -10.50
C MET A 56 -6.08 -7.20 -9.22
N TRP A 57 -5.82 -5.95 -8.85
CA TRP A 57 -6.42 -5.31 -7.67
C TRP A 57 -7.91 -5.04 -7.85
N LEU A 58 -8.35 -4.70 -9.06
CA LEU A 58 -9.77 -4.57 -9.40
C LEU A 58 -10.54 -5.86 -9.10
N LYS A 59 -10.00 -7.01 -9.51
CA LYS A 59 -10.60 -8.33 -9.21
C LYS A 59 -10.66 -8.64 -7.71
N SER A 60 -9.72 -8.11 -6.94
CA SER A 60 -9.67 -8.23 -5.48
C SER A 60 -10.58 -7.23 -4.75
N GLY A 61 -11.36 -6.41 -5.47
CA GLY A 61 -12.29 -5.45 -4.87
C GLY A 61 -11.64 -4.12 -4.47
N PHE A 62 -10.56 -3.73 -5.15
CA PHE A 62 -9.88 -2.45 -4.95
C PHE A 62 -9.91 -1.59 -6.21
N VAL A 63 -9.92 -0.27 -6.04
CA VAL A 63 -9.95 0.70 -7.14
C VAL A 63 -8.82 1.71 -7.00
N ALA A 64 -8.21 2.07 -8.13
CA ALA A 64 -7.11 3.03 -8.16
C ALA A 64 -7.62 4.47 -8.04
N VAL A 65 -7.13 5.20 -7.04
CA VAL A 65 -7.49 6.60 -6.77
C VAL A 65 -6.39 7.58 -7.14
N ALA A 66 -5.13 7.13 -7.14
CA ALA A 66 -4.00 7.94 -7.57
C ALA A 66 -2.90 7.09 -8.19
N ASN A 67 -2.13 7.74 -9.06
CA ASN A 67 -0.90 7.23 -9.64
C ASN A 67 0.20 8.24 -9.35
N GLU A 68 1.21 7.84 -8.57
CA GLU A 68 2.24 8.74 -8.07
C GLU A 68 3.64 8.13 -8.24
N ARG A 69 4.66 8.99 -8.25
CA ARG A 69 6.05 8.54 -8.16
C ARG A 69 6.36 8.18 -6.72
N VAL A 70 7.21 7.17 -6.52
CA VAL A 70 7.69 6.83 -5.18
C VAL A 70 8.45 8.02 -4.58
N PRO A 71 8.40 8.23 -3.25
CA PRO A 71 9.25 9.21 -2.59
C PRO A 71 10.74 8.91 -2.84
N GLN A 72 11.60 9.93 -2.79
CA GLN A 72 13.05 9.77 -2.99
C GLN A 72 13.68 8.69 -2.09
N SER A 73 13.18 8.52 -0.87
CA SER A 73 13.62 7.47 0.05
C SER A 73 13.41 6.04 -0.45
N PHE A 74 12.52 5.85 -1.43
CA PHE A 74 12.19 4.55 -2.03
C PHE A 74 12.71 4.39 -3.46
N GLU A 75 13.37 5.40 -4.05
CA GLU A 75 13.90 5.32 -5.42
C GLU A 75 14.95 4.20 -5.57
N SER A 76 15.68 3.85 -4.50
CA SER A 76 16.65 2.75 -4.47
C SER A 76 16.03 1.36 -4.63
N SER A 77 14.70 1.23 -4.49
CA SER A 77 13.98 -0.06 -4.63
C SER A 77 13.80 -0.53 -6.09
N GLY A 78 14.15 0.32 -7.07
CA GLY A 78 14.00 0.00 -8.50
C GLY A 78 12.56 0.01 -9.00
N GLN A 79 11.61 0.53 -8.21
CA GLN A 79 10.22 0.77 -8.63
C GLN A 79 9.93 2.27 -8.60
N PRO A 80 9.87 2.95 -9.77
CA PRO A 80 9.76 4.40 -9.82
C PRO A 80 8.36 4.93 -9.48
N ARG A 81 7.33 4.08 -9.50
CA ARG A 81 5.92 4.49 -9.43
C ARG A 81 5.07 3.50 -8.64
N PHE A 82 3.97 4.01 -8.08
CA PHE A 82 2.98 3.21 -7.36
C PHE A 82 1.55 3.67 -7.66
N LEU A 83 0.63 2.72 -7.55
CA LEU A 83 -0.80 2.94 -7.53
C LEU A 83 -1.27 3.06 -6.08
N CYS A 84 -2.01 4.12 -5.79
CA CYS A 84 -2.78 4.24 -4.58
C CYS A 84 -4.15 3.61 -4.81
N LEU A 85 -4.49 2.63 -3.98
CA LEU A 85 -5.70 1.83 -4.09
C LEU A 85 -6.55 2.00 -2.83
N ARG A 86 -7.86 2.02 -2.99
CA ARG A 86 -8.81 1.87 -1.88
C ARG A 86 -9.72 0.67 -2.12
N ARG A 87 -10.33 0.17 -1.06
CA ARG A 87 -11.40 -0.81 -1.18
C ARG A 87 -12.60 -0.19 -1.89
N MET A 88 -13.26 -0.98 -2.74
CA MET A 88 -14.54 -0.60 -3.33
C MET A 88 -15.60 -0.37 -2.24
N THR A 89 -16.51 0.57 -2.50
CA THR A 89 -17.73 0.67 -1.70
C THR A 89 -18.70 -0.47 -2.05
N LYS A 90 -19.77 -0.65 -1.27
CA LYS A 90 -20.77 -1.69 -1.54
C LYS A 90 -21.44 -1.47 -2.91
N GLU A 91 -21.71 -0.21 -3.25
CA GLU A 91 -22.34 0.19 -4.49
C GLU A 91 -21.42 -0.09 -5.69
N GLU A 92 -20.13 0.22 -5.58
CA GLU A 92 -19.14 -0.08 -6.63
C GLU A 92 -18.94 -1.58 -6.83
N LEU A 93 -18.94 -2.35 -5.74
CA LEU A 93 -18.85 -3.80 -5.81
C LEU A 93 -20.07 -4.41 -6.51
N GLN A 94 -21.27 -3.91 -6.23
CA GLN A 94 -22.50 -4.34 -6.90
C GLN A 94 -22.46 -4.01 -8.40
N LYS A 95 -22.02 -2.80 -8.76
CA LYS A 95 -21.83 -2.41 -10.17
C LYS A 95 -20.83 -3.33 -10.88
N TYR A 96 -19.70 -3.60 -10.25
CA TYR A 96 -18.69 -4.52 -10.79
C TYR A 96 -19.25 -5.92 -11.02
N GLN A 97 -20.02 -6.45 -10.06
CA GLN A 97 -20.66 -7.77 -10.17
C GLN A 97 -21.74 -7.80 -11.26
N ALA A 98 -22.44 -6.69 -11.49
CA ALA A 98 -23.39 -6.53 -12.58
C ALA A 98 -22.72 -6.35 -13.96
N GLY A 99 -21.37 -6.31 -14.02
CA GLY A 99 -20.62 -6.06 -15.25
C GLY A 99 -20.62 -4.59 -15.68
N GLU A 100 -21.08 -3.68 -14.81
CA GLU A 100 -21.04 -2.24 -15.06
C GLU A 100 -19.64 -1.67 -14.84
N ARG A 101 -19.34 -0.60 -15.57
CA ARG A 101 -18.05 0.09 -15.46
C ARG A 101 -18.01 0.94 -14.19
N ILE A 102 -17.01 0.69 -13.35
CA ILE A 102 -16.72 1.54 -12.19
C ILE A 102 -16.02 2.81 -12.65
N SER A 103 -16.58 3.99 -12.36
CA SER A 103 -15.94 5.27 -12.64
C SER A 103 -15.29 5.85 -11.38
N VAL A 104 -13.97 5.76 -11.27
CA VAL A 104 -13.20 6.43 -10.22
C VAL A 104 -12.23 7.40 -10.89
N ILE A 105 -12.15 8.63 -10.37
CA ILE A 105 -11.20 9.62 -10.84
C ILE A 105 -9.83 9.25 -10.27
N THR A 106 -8.96 8.69 -11.11
CA THR A 106 -7.58 8.37 -10.73
C THR A 106 -6.68 9.58 -10.97
N LYS A 107 -6.25 10.25 -9.90
CA LYS A 107 -5.33 11.40 -9.99
C LYS A 107 -3.96 10.97 -10.54
N GLY A 108 -3.34 11.79 -11.37
CA GLY A 108 -2.03 11.47 -11.96
C GLY A 108 -2.06 10.36 -13.03
N SER A 109 -3.26 9.94 -13.46
CA SER A 109 -3.45 8.99 -14.56
C SER A 109 -3.51 9.66 -15.94
N SER A 110 -3.10 10.93 -16.05
CA SER A 110 -2.95 11.61 -17.34
C SER A 110 -1.89 10.90 -18.17
N ILE A 111 -2.33 10.40 -19.32
CA ILE A 111 -1.60 9.64 -20.34
C ILE A 111 -0.30 10.35 -20.73
#